data_AF-A0A7V9GTB9-F1
#
_entry.id   AF-A0A7V9GTB9-F1
#
_cell.length_a   1.000
_cell.length_b   1.000
_cell.length_c   1.000
_cell.angle_alpha   90.00
_cell.angle_beta   90.00
_cell.angle_gamma   90.00
#
_symmetry.space_group_name_H-M   'P 1'
#
loop_
_entity.id
_entity.type
_entity.pdbx_description
1 polymer ?
#
loop_
_entity_poly.entity_id
_entity_poly.type
_entity_poly.pdbx_seq_one_letter_code
_entity_poly.pdbx_strand_id
1 'polypeptide(L)' 'MRALTDPWELGGVPIANRLVLAPLAGIGNWFVRLQAKRHGAG' A
#
# COMPACT_ATOMS: atom_id res chain seq x y z
N MET A 1 16.12 -9.63 -9.26
CA MET A 1 15.65 -8.75 -8.18
C MET A 1 14.16 -8.47 -8.45
N ARG A 2 13.28 -8.44 -7.44
CA ARG A 2 11.85 -8.16 -7.66
C ARG A 2 11.63 -6.65 -7.78
N ALA A 3 10.80 -6.22 -8.72
CA ALA A 3 10.48 -4.80 -8.92
C ALA A 3 9.46 -4.32 -7.89
N LEU A 4 9.47 -3.02 -7.60
CA LEU A 4 8.51 -2.38 -6.69
C LEU A 4 7.06 -2.55 -7.16
N THR A 5 6.85 -2.59 -8.47
CA THR A 5 5.53 -2.73 -9.10
C THR A 5 5.05 -4.17 -9.20
N ASP A 6 5.86 -5.15 -8.80
CA ASP A 6 5.45 -6.55 -8.87
C ASP A 6 4.35 -6.84 -7.84
N PRO A 7 3.25 -7.51 -8.22
CA PRO A 7 2.23 -7.93 -7.27
C PRO A 7 2.77 -8.98 -6.29
N TRP A 8 2.08 -9.14 -5.16
CA TRP A 8 2.40 -10.15 -4.15
C TRP A 8 1.17 -10.51 -3.32
N GLU A 9 1.31 -11.52 -2.47
CA GLU A 9 0.24 -11.98 -1.58
C GLU A 9 0.66 -11.80 -0.12
N LEU A 10 -0.28 -11.32 0.70
CA LEU A 10 -0.12 -11.17 2.14
C LEU A 10 -1.27 -11.92 2.84
N GLY A 11 -1.00 -13.11 3.34
CA GLY A 11 -1.97 -13.90 4.11
C GLY A 11 -3.26 -14.22 3.35
N GLY A 12 -3.18 -14.63 2.08
CA GLY A 12 -4.36 -14.87 1.23
C GLY A 12 -4.87 -13.64 0.49
N VAL A 13 -4.34 -12.44 0.79
CA VAL A 13 -4.79 -11.19 0.17
C VAL A 13 -3.84 -10.77 -0.95
N PRO A 14 -4.30 -10.63 -2.21
CA PRO A 14 -3.49 -10.11 -3.28
C PRO A 14 -3.28 -8.60 -3.10
N ILE A 15 -2.03 -8.15 -3.19
CA ILE A 15 -1.60 -6.75 -3.11
C ILE A 15 -0.98 -6.36 -4.45
N ALA A 16 -1.37 -5.20 -4.98
CA ALA A 16 -1.06 -4.81 -6.36
C ALA A 16 0.43 -4.56 -6.61
N ASN A 17 1.18 -4.18 -5.58
CA ASN A 17 2.60 -3.85 -5.66
C ASN A 17 3.28 -3.96 -4.29
N ARG A 18 4.59 -3.73 -4.23
CA ARG A 18 5.42 -3.84 -3.02
C ARG A 18 5.57 -2.51 -2.26
N LEU A 19 4.68 -1.55 -2.49
CA LEU A 19 4.67 -0.24 -1.83
C LEU A 19 3.45 -0.15 -0.90
N VAL A 20 3.67 0.16 0.38
CA VAL A 20 2.59 0.29 1.37
C VAL A 20 2.68 1.59 2.14
N LEU A 21 1.53 2.15 2.52
CA LEU A 21 1.48 3.29 3.44
C LEU A 21 1.84 2.83 4.86
N ALA A 22 2.85 3.47 5.46
CA ALA A 22 3.24 3.20 6.84
C ALA A 22 2.11 3.59 7.82
N PRO A 23 1.89 2.82 8.90
CA PRO A 23 0.95 3.19 9.94
C PRO A 23 1.53 4.34 10.79
N LEU A 24 0.94 5.52 10.66
CA LEU A 24 1.35 6.74 11.37
C LEU A 24 0.17 7.24 12.22
N ALA A 25 0.30 7.20 13.54
CA ALA A 25 -0.77 7.61 14.46
C ALA A 25 -1.19 9.07 14.21
N GLY A 26 -2.50 9.31 14.10
CA GLY A 26 -3.06 10.63 13.77
C GLY A 26 -2.93 11.07 12.30
N ILE A 27 -1.92 10.59 11.55
CA ILE A 27 -1.69 10.94 10.15
C ILE A 27 -2.41 9.98 9.19
N GLY A 28 -2.33 8.67 9.45
CA GLY A 28 -2.89 7.61 8.61
C GLY A 28 -4.41 7.48 8.69
N ASN A 29 -5.13 8.61 8.71
CA ASN A 29 -6.59 8.69 8.69
C ASN A 29 -7.16 8.25 7.33
N TRP A 30 -8.49 8.19 7.24
CA TRP A 30 -9.21 7.76 6.03
C TRP A 30 -8.78 8.54 4.77
N PHE A 31 -8.66 9.86 4.87
CA PHE A 31 -8.35 10.71 3.73
C PHE A 31 -6.93 10.47 3.21
N VAL A 32 -5.96 10.36 4.11
CA VAL A 32 -4.57 10.03 3.75
C VAL A 32 -4.47 8.63 3.14
N ARG A 33 -5.19 7.64 3.67
CA ARG A 33 -5.25 6.29 3.10
C ARG A 33 -5.85 6.29 1.69
N LEU A 34 -6.91 7.06 1.45
CA LEU A 34 -7.52 7.21 0.14
C LEU A 34 -6.54 7.82 -0.87
N GLN A 35 -5.85 8.89 -0.48
CA GLN A 35 -4.84 9.52 -1.35
C GLN A 35 -3.66 8.57 -1.61
N ALA A 36 -3.15 7.87 -0.59
CA ALA A 36 -2.06 6.92 -0.77
C ALA A 36 -2.41 5.84 -1.80
N LYS A 37 -3.62 5.28 -1.73
CA LYS A 37 -4.10 4.30 -2.73
C LYS A 37 -4.19 4.90 -4.14
N ARG A 38 -4.71 6.13 -4.27
CA ARG A 38 -4.78 6.85 -5.55
C ARG A 38 -3.39 7.10 -6.16
N HIS A 39 -2.38 7.27 -5.31
CA HIS A 39 -1.00 7.54 -5.70
C HIS A 39 -0.08 6.31 -5.71
N GLY A 40 -0.64 5.10 -5.64
CA GLY A 40 0.09 3.86 -5.94
C GLY A 40 0.52 3.03 -4.73
N ALA A 41 0.06 3.33 -3.51
CA ALA A 41 0.14 2.35 -2.43
C ALA A 41 -0.75 1.14 -2.75
N GLY A 42 -0.18 -0.06 -2.58
CA GLY A 42 -0.79 -1.36 -2.88
C GLY A 42 -2.01 -1.71 -2.03
#